data_AF-A0A6G4U0N7-F1
#
_entry.id   AF-A0A6G4U0N7-F1
#
_cell.length_a   1.000
_cell.length_b   1.000
_cell.length_c   1.000
_cell.angle_alpha   90.00
_cell.angle_beta   90.00
_cell.angle_gamma   90.00
#
_symmetry.space_group_name_H-M   'P 1'
#
loop_
_entity.id
_entity.type
_entity.pdbx_description
1 polymer ?
#
loop_
_entity_poly.entity_id
_entity_poly.type
_entity_poly.pdbx_seq_one_letter_code
_entity_poly.pdbx_strand_id
1 'polypeptide(L)'
;MSSIPATLLLEERAEQAMHAVTGLADPELGHIPFFSADLLAEPALLTHGDWDYGSSHGRLTDACLLARHMTGADWWAETEERYKATLLDLLADDGLTYRRTHPRGNWAPHAHLVDQRATLLALTTWYLDTGDDEVRRAAERQVAALYRIAIKERDAWYYPASEYTRDGWPSANAVQLHLAPDPASFCGRLIMPLLRFHQATGHAEALELCAWFTRLITERSGVFLPDGSFNPALAYRSGHFHTRLGTLDGLAKYARFSGDHALTQFVKTAFDWALTQATAFGWTPGDLADQRYEHETCSLVDLIGIGATLARAGHTGYWTVVERFLRNHLTASQLDDTDWVRSAPDRSLDIPGWQTHYRVGERVKGAFAGYGAPNDYVSDAVLGRGHTSDVQACCVGSGVRGLFTGWNAIVTGDDQLVRVNLLLNRGSRYVDVLSHLPYEGRVDLDVRADCRELRLRIPPWAGYAHVAVVRHPVSGPAVTAAGREPELWAPDGCLRLARPRAGERITITFPLVAAETVETAAGREYRTRWRGDDVVGIEPEGRSRPMYRHRTLEPKAPERDRALHVPASEWAW
;
A
#
# COMPACT_ATOMS: atom_id res chain seq x y z
N MET A 1 -15.63 21.10 -19.65
CA MET A 1 -14.87 20.25 -18.71
C MET A 1 -15.62 18.94 -18.57
N SER A 2 -14.94 17.82 -18.34
CA SER A 2 -15.64 16.56 -18.05
C SER A 2 -16.17 16.61 -16.62
N SER A 3 -17.45 16.26 -16.42
CA SER A 3 -18.05 16.10 -15.10
C SER A 3 -17.89 14.64 -14.67
N ILE A 4 -17.44 14.41 -13.44
CA ILE A 4 -17.34 13.07 -12.84
C ILE A 4 -18.16 13.02 -11.54
N PRO A 5 -18.57 11.82 -11.08
CA PRO A 5 -19.10 11.67 -9.73
C PRO A 5 -18.07 12.15 -8.69
N ALA A 6 -18.50 12.98 -7.76
CA ALA A 6 -17.72 13.45 -6.61
C ALA A 6 -17.67 12.36 -5.52
N THR A 7 -17.23 11.18 -5.92
CA THR A 7 -16.96 9.99 -5.08
C THR A 7 -15.45 9.78 -4.98
N LEU A 8 -15.02 8.74 -4.24
CA LEU A 8 -13.60 8.49 -3.97
C LEU A 8 -12.77 8.44 -5.26
N LEU A 9 -11.71 9.26 -5.30
CA LEU A 9 -10.72 9.29 -6.36
C LEU A 9 -9.32 9.12 -5.76
N LEU A 10 -8.65 8.01 -6.08
CA LEU A 10 -7.36 7.68 -5.48
C LEU A 10 -6.22 8.62 -5.92
N GLU A 11 -6.34 9.22 -7.11
CA GLU A 11 -5.39 10.23 -7.63
C GLU A 11 -5.36 11.46 -6.71
N GLU A 12 -6.53 11.94 -6.30
CA GLU A 12 -6.65 13.06 -5.37
C GLU A 12 -6.06 12.73 -4.00
N ARG A 13 -6.29 11.51 -3.51
CA ARG A 13 -5.69 11.03 -2.25
C ARG A 13 -4.17 10.96 -2.35
N ALA A 14 -3.63 10.56 -3.51
CA ALA A 14 -2.18 10.51 -3.73
C ALA A 14 -1.58 11.91 -3.78
N GLU A 15 -2.23 12.86 -4.46
CA GLU A 15 -1.82 14.26 -4.50
C GLU A 15 -1.83 14.90 -3.10
N GLN A 16 -2.89 14.65 -2.32
CA GLN A 16 -3.00 15.11 -0.93
C GLN A 16 -1.87 14.58 -0.05
N ALA A 17 -1.46 13.33 -0.23
CA ALA A 17 -0.37 12.72 0.53
C ALA A 17 0.97 13.44 0.31
N MET A 18 1.15 14.14 -0.82
CA MET A 18 2.40 14.86 -1.10
C MET A 18 2.60 16.07 -0.19
N HIS A 19 1.55 16.60 0.45
CA HIS A 19 1.70 17.60 1.51
C HIS A 19 2.48 17.02 2.69
N ALA A 20 2.17 15.80 3.12
CA ALA A 20 2.92 15.11 4.17
C ALA A 20 4.32 14.69 3.70
N VAL A 21 4.46 14.17 2.49
CA VAL A 21 5.78 13.78 1.95
C VAL A 21 6.72 14.98 1.93
N THR A 22 6.27 16.14 1.45
CA THR A 22 7.08 17.37 1.45
C THR A 22 7.24 17.97 2.84
N GLY A 23 6.21 17.92 3.67
CA GLY A 23 6.23 18.45 5.03
C GLY A 23 7.15 17.68 5.97
N LEU A 24 7.38 16.39 5.74
CA LEU A 24 8.32 15.59 6.53
C LEU A 24 9.78 15.85 6.18
N ALA A 25 10.11 16.40 5.01
CA ALA A 25 11.50 16.71 4.65
C ALA A 25 12.11 17.74 5.62
N ASP A 26 13.29 17.44 6.19
CA ASP A 26 14.05 18.42 6.98
C ASP A 26 15.14 19.10 6.15
N PRO A 27 14.97 20.37 5.75
CA PRO A 27 16.01 21.09 5.00
C PRO A 27 17.33 21.26 5.78
N GLU A 28 17.31 21.18 7.12
CA GLU A 28 18.53 21.30 7.95
C GLU A 28 19.40 20.04 7.90
N LEU A 29 18.81 18.90 7.54
CA LEU A 29 19.50 17.61 7.43
C LEU A 29 19.54 17.10 5.99
N GLY A 30 19.57 17.99 5.00
CA GLY A 30 19.66 17.60 3.59
C GLY A 30 18.43 16.83 3.12
N HIS A 31 17.25 17.23 3.62
CA HIS A 31 15.96 16.60 3.36
C HIS A 31 15.84 15.16 3.87
N ILE A 32 16.67 14.73 4.83
CA ILE A 32 16.35 13.52 5.59
C ILE A 32 14.99 13.74 6.29
N PRO A 33 14.00 12.85 6.11
CA PRO A 33 12.66 13.09 6.64
C PRO A 33 12.62 12.89 8.16
N PHE A 34 11.75 13.64 8.84
CA PHE A 34 11.30 13.27 10.19
C PHE A 34 10.58 11.92 10.14
N PHE A 35 10.84 11.03 11.10
CA PHE A 35 10.21 9.72 11.13
C PHE A 35 8.82 9.73 11.74
N SER A 36 8.61 10.36 12.89
CA SER A 36 7.34 10.24 13.63
C SER A 36 6.74 11.58 14.04
N ALA A 37 5.41 11.60 14.20
CA ALA A 37 4.67 12.70 14.81
C ALA A 37 3.90 12.24 16.05
N ASP A 38 3.91 13.06 17.10
CA ASP A 38 2.95 13.03 18.20
C ASP A 38 2.03 14.24 18.03
N LEU A 39 0.77 13.98 17.68
CA LEU A 39 -0.21 15.01 17.34
C LEU A 39 -0.98 15.52 18.55
N LEU A 40 -0.90 14.83 19.69
CA LEU A 40 -1.56 15.20 20.94
C LEU A 40 -0.63 15.89 21.94
N ALA A 41 0.68 15.89 21.70
CA ALA A 41 1.60 16.77 22.40
C ALA A 41 1.14 18.24 22.28
N GLU A 42 1.35 19.04 23.34
CA GLU A 42 1.02 20.46 23.35
C GLU A 42 2.30 21.31 23.55
N PRO A 43 2.91 21.86 22.48
CA PRO A 43 2.53 21.72 21.06
C PRO A 43 2.98 20.39 20.44
N ALA A 44 2.27 19.98 19.39
CA ALA A 44 2.54 18.80 18.57
C ALA A 44 3.98 18.83 18.06
N LEU A 45 4.56 17.66 17.81
CA LEU A 45 5.97 17.54 17.46
C LEU A 45 6.23 16.47 16.41
N LEU A 46 7.24 16.73 15.57
CA LEU A 46 7.89 15.75 14.71
C LEU A 46 9.25 15.39 15.29
N THR A 47 9.65 14.12 15.21
CA THR A 47 10.94 13.61 15.75
C THR A 47 11.69 12.78 14.71
N HIS A 48 13.00 13.00 14.64
CA HIS A 48 13.95 12.17 13.88
C HIS A 48 14.21 10.82 14.56
N GLY A 49 14.55 9.81 13.79
CA GLY A 49 14.86 8.47 14.24
C GLY A 49 15.90 7.76 13.37
N ASP A 50 16.29 6.56 13.77
CA ASP A 50 17.21 5.73 13.00
C ASP A 50 16.59 5.23 11.67
N TRP A 51 15.26 5.24 11.59
CA TRP A 51 14.48 4.87 10.40
C TRP A 51 14.38 5.97 9.34
N ASP A 52 14.88 7.17 9.60
CA ASP A 52 14.79 8.33 8.69
C ASP A 52 15.50 8.08 7.36
N TYR A 53 16.60 7.33 7.40
CA TYR A 53 17.48 7.04 6.27
C TYR A 53 16.82 6.05 5.28
N GLY A 54 17.55 5.06 4.77
CA GLY A 54 17.09 4.28 3.62
C GLY A 54 15.69 3.67 3.74
N SER A 55 15.20 3.35 4.96
CA SER A 55 13.83 2.89 5.19
C SER A 55 12.76 3.94 4.84
N SER A 56 12.76 5.10 5.51
CA SER A 56 11.75 6.14 5.28
C SER A 56 12.06 6.92 4.01
N HIS A 57 13.32 7.33 3.84
CA HIS A 57 13.78 8.06 2.67
C HIS A 57 13.48 7.32 1.36
N GLY A 58 13.79 6.01 1.30
CA GLY A 58 13.45 5.19 0.13
C GLY A 58 11.94 5.12 -0.13
N ARG A 59 11.13 4.88 0.90
CA ARG A 59 9.66 4.84 0.76
C ARG A 59 9.06 6.16 0.32
N LEU A 60 9.57 7.29 0.81
CA LEU A 60 9.07 8.62 0.44
C LEU A 60 9.54 9.04 -0.97
N THR A 61 10.76 8.66 -1.36
CA THR A 61 11.24 8.83 -2.76
C THR A 61 10.34 8.06 -3.72
N ASP A 62 10.06 6.79 -3.40
CA ASP A 62 9.13 5.95 -4.14
C ASP A 62 7.72 6.57 -4.21
N ALA A 63 7.23 7.12 -3.09
CA ALA A 63 5.93 7.79 -3.04
C ALA A 63 5.82 9.00 -3.98
N CYS A 64 6.85 9.85 -4.08
CA CYS A 64 6.87 10.98 -5.02
C CYS A 64 6.67 10.51 -6.47
N LEU A 65 7.40 9.46 -6.86
CA LEU A 65 7.35 8.90 -8.21
C LEU A 65 5.99 8.26 -8.52
N LEU A 66 5.46 7.46 -7.59
CA LEU A 66 4.15 6.82 -7.74
C LEU A 66 3.03 7.87 -7.81
N ALA A 67 3.05 8.88 -6.94
CA ALA A 67 2.04 9.94 -6.94
C ALA A 67 2.09 10.77 -8.22
N ARG A 68 3.29 11.11 -8.72
CA ARG A 68 3.43 11.85 -9.97
C ARG A 68 2.86 11.05 -11.15
N HIS A 69 3.13 9.74 -11.18
CA HIS A 69 2.57 8.86 -12.20
C HIS A 69 1.04 8.74 -12.13
N MET A 70 0.46 8.71 -10.93
CA MET A 70 -0.99 8.62 -10.74
C MET A 70 -1.73 9.90 -11.12
N THR A 71 -1.11 11.05 -10.87
CA THR A 71 -1.80 12.35 -10.88
C THR A 71 -1.42 13.24 -12.05
N GLY A 72 -0.21 13.05 -12.61
CA GLY A 72 0.42 13.98 -13.52
C GLY A 72 0.84 15.30 -12.88
N ALA A 73 0.66 15.47 -11.56
CA ALA A 73 1.09 16.66 -10.83
C ALA A 73 2.56 16.54 -10.39
N ASP A 74 3.23 17.67 -10.28
CA ASP A 74 4.68 17.76 -10.04
C ASP A 74 5.05 18.92 -9.10
N TRP A 75 4.10 19.49 -8.36
CA TRP A 75 4.38 20.64 -7.48
C TRP A 75 5.35 20.33 -6.33
N TRP A 76 5.63 19.05 -6.07
CA TRP A 76 6.64 18.55 -5.13
C TRP A 76 7.98 18.18 -5.78
N ALA A 77 8.21 18.53 -7.06
CA ALA A 77 9.40 18.12 -7.81
C ALA A 77 10.72 18.50 -7.11
N GLU A 78 10.79 19.65 -6.44
CA GLU A 78 12.00 20.03 -5.69
C GLU A 78 12.34 19.01 -4.59
N THR A 79 11.35 18.59 -3.80
CA THR A 79 11.54 17.58 -2.76
C THR A 79 11.86 16.22 -3.37
N GLU A 80 11.21 15.84 -4.47
CA GLU A 80 11.52 14.60 -5.21
C GLU A 80 12.99 14.55 -5.62
N GLU A 81 13.52 15.62 -6.22
CA GLU A 81 14.92 15.68 -6.66
C GLU A 81 15.90 15.67 -5.48
N ARG A 82 15.57 16.34 -4.36
CA ARG A 82 16.38 16.27 -3.13
C ARG A 82 16.38 14.87 -2.53
N TYR A 83 15.23 14.21 -2.51
CA TYR A 83 15.11 12.84 -2.03
C TYR A 83 15.92 11.87 -2.88
N LYS A 84 15.82 11.96 -4.21
CA LYS A 84 16.64 11.18 -5.15
C LYS A 84 18.15 11.38 -4.93
N ALA A 85 18.60 12.63 -4.82
CA ALA A 85 20.00 12.95 -4.59
C ALA A 85 20.51 12.37 -3.26
N THR A 86 19.76 12.55 -2.17
CA THR A 86 20.13 12.01 -0.85
C THR A 86 20.09 10.48 -0.84
N LEU A 87 19.16 9.85 -1.57
CA LEU A 87 19.10 8.38 -1.66
C LEU A 87 20.37 7.80 -2.29
N LEU A 88 20.89 8.45 -3.34
CA LEU A 88 22.16 8.06 -3.96
C LEU A 88 23.35 8.32 -3.04
N ASP A 89 23.36 9.42 -2.28
CA ASP A 89 24.43 9.74 -1.32
C ASP A 89 24.51 8.74 -0.15
N LEU A 90 23.40 8.09 0.21
CA LEU A 90 23.39 7.06 1.24
C LEU A 90 24.00 5.73 0.76
N LEU A 91 24.18 5.51 -0.55
CA LEU A 91 24.86 4.33 -1.09
C LEU A 91 26.38 4.49 -0.98
N ALA A 92 27.03 3.54 -0.30
CA ALA A 92 28.47 3.47 -0.23
C ALA A 92 29.08 2.75 -1.44
N ASP A 93 30.42 2.80 -1.54
CA ASP A 93 31.20 2.18 -2.63
C ASP A 93 30.97 0.67 -2.76
N ASP A 94 30.61 0.00 -1.66
CA ASP A 94 30.34 -1.44 -1.65
C ASP A 94 28.93 -1.79 -2.17
N GLY A 95 28.11 -0.79 -2.47
CA GLY A 95 26.75 -0.91 -2.98
C GLY A 95 25.64 -0.95 -1.92
N LEU A 96 25.97 -0.99 -0.63
CA LEU A 96 24.95 -0.96 0.44
C LEU A 96 24.61 0.48 0.84
N THR A 97 23.39 0.67 1.31
CA THR A 97 22.93 1.93 1.90
C THR A 97 23.29 1.96 3.38
N TYR A 98 23.92 3.03 3.85
CA TYR A 98 24.32 3.18 5.26
C TYR A 98 23.59 4.33 5.95
N ARG A 99 23.22 4.12 7.21
CA ARG A 99 22.73 5.20 8.08
C ARG A 99 23.85 6.17 8.42
N ARG A 100 23.51 7.41 8.76
CA ARG A 100 24.50 8.42 9.20
C ARG A 100 24.54 8.51 10.72
N THR A 101 25.72 8.83 11.25
CA THR A 101 25.88 9.17 12.66
C THR A 101 25.13 10.45 12.98
N HIS A 102 24.37 10.46 14.07
CA HIS A 102 23.61 11.62 14.51
C HIS A 102 24.03 12.04 15.94
N PRO A 103 24.30 13.33 16.23
CA PRO A 103 24.78 13.75 17.55
C PRO A 103 23.86 13.40 18.73
N ARG A 104 22.56 13.25 18.47
CA ARG A 104 21.53 12.88 19.46
C ARG A 104 21.04 11.45 19.29
N GLY A 105 21.37 10.79 18.18
CA GLY A 105 20.99 9.42 17.91
C GLY A 105 22.07 8.46 18.41
N ASN A 106 21.71 7.49 19.24
CA ASN A 106 22.66 6.46 19.69
C ASN A 106 22.66 5.25 18.73
N TRP A 107 22.87 5.52 17.43
CA TRP A 107 22.91 4.47 16.40
C TRP A 107 24.21 4.54 15.60
N ALA A 108 24.72 3.36 15.23
CA ALA A 108 25.92 3.23 14.45
C ALA A 108 25.62 3.32 12.94
N PRO A 109 26.60 3.75 12.10
CA PRO A 109 26.43 3.84 10.66
C PRO A 109 26.52 2.45 10.01
N HIS A 110 25.50 1.62 10.24
CA HIS A 110 25.39 0.26 9.72
C HIS A 110 24.46 0.21 8.50
N ALA A 111 24.63 -0.83 7.68
CA ALA A 111 23.73 -1.15 6.58
C ALA A 111 22.59 -2.03 7.11
N HIS A 112 21.49 -1.39 7.48
CA HIS A 112 20.29 -2.09 7.97
C HIS A 112 19.50 -2.68 6.79
N LEU A 113 19.03 -3.92 6.89
CA LEU A 113 18.39 -4.63 5.76
C LEU A 113 17.02 -4.07 5.36
N VAL A 114 16.31 -3.44 6.29
CA VAL A 114 15.07 -2.70 5.98
C VAL A 114 15.37 -1.48 5.09
N ASP A 115 16.53 -0.85 5.27
CA ASP A 115 16.94 0.30 4.46
C ASP A 115 17.27 -0.13 3.03
N GLN A 116 17.92 -1.29 2.88
CA GLN A 116 18.24 -1.87 1.56
C GLN A 116 16.97 -2.18 0.76
N ARG A 117 15.95 -2.72 1.43
CA ARG A 117 14.65 -3.03 0.82
C ARG A 117 14.00 -1.79 0.20
N ALA A 118 13.88 -0.72 0.98
CA ALA A 118 13.19 0.49 0.55
C ALA A 118 14.01 1.28 -0.50
N THR A 119 15.34 1.28 -0.37
CA THR A 119 16.24 1.90 -1.35
C THR A 119 16.16 1.20 -2.71
N LEU A 120 16.26 -0.14 -2.74
CA LEU A 120 16.16 -0.89 -3.99
C LEU A 120 14.82 -0.68 -4.68
N LEU A 121 13.73 -0.62 -3.89
CA LEU A 121 12.39 -0.35 -4.40
C LEU A 121 12.33 1.03 -5.08
N ALA A 122 12.82 2.08 -4.42
CA ALA A 122 12.81 3.44 -4.92
C ALA A 122 13.67 3.60 -6.18
N LEU A 123 14.88 3.05 -6.19
CA LEU A 123 15.76 3.05 -7.37
C LEU A 123 15.10 2.32 -8.55
N THR A 124 14.40 1.22 -8.29
CA THR A 124 13.67 0.48 -9.33
C THR A 124 12.51 1.30 -9.89
N THR A 125 11.70 1.93 -9.04
CA THR A 125 10.62 2.82 -9.49
C THR A 125 11.17 4.01 -10.28
N TRP A 126 12.29 4.60 -9.83
CA TRP A 126 12.94 5.72 -10.52
C TRP A 126 13.47 5.29 -11.90
N TYR A 127 14.11 4.13 -12.00
CA TYR A 127 14.53 3.57 -13.28
C TYR A 127 13.35 3.31 -14.22
N LEU A 128 12.23 2.77 -13.72
CA LEU A 128 11.03 2.55 -14.54
C LEU A 128 10.40 3.85 -15.06
N ASP A 129 10.52 4.93 -14.29
CA ASP A 129 10.00 6.26 -14.67
C ASP A 129 10.89 6.96 -15.72
N THR A 130 12.21 6.85 -15.58
CA THR A 130 13.16 7.68 -16.35
C THR A 130 13.94 6.91 -17.42
N GLY A 131 14.11 5.60 -17.26
CA GLY A 131 15.06 4.81 -18.03
C GLY A 131 16.53 5.15 -17.75
N ASP A 132 16.84 5.85 -16.65
CA ASP A 132 18.20 6.32 -16.34
C ASP A 132 19.14 5.16 -16.00
N ASP A 133 20.17 4.98 -16.84
CA ASP A 133 21.18 3.95 -16.69
C ASP A 133 22.08 4.13 -15.45
N GLU A 134 22.27 5.35 -14.93
CA GLU A 134 23.02 5.57 -13.68
C GLU A 134 22.25 5.02 -12.48
N VAL A 135 20.94 5.28 -12.44
CA VAL A 135 20.04 4.75 -11.41
C VAL A 135 19.97 3.23 -11.49
N ARG A 136 19.87 2.69 -12.72
CA ARG A 136 19.96 1.24 -12.95
C ARG A 136 21.25 0.67 -12.38
N ARG A 137 22.41 1.24 -12.73
CA ARG A 137 23.72 0.80 -12.22
C ARG A 137 23.81 0.89 -10.70
N ALA A 138 23.19 1.88 -10.07
CA ALA A 138 23.13 2.00 -8.62
C ALA A 138 22.34 0.83 -7.99
N ALA A 139 21.18 0.48 -8.55
CA ALA A 139 20.39 -0.67 -8.13
C ALA A 139 21.13 -2.01 -8.38
N GLU A 140 21.81 -2.17 -9.52
CA GLU A 140 22.63 -3.36 -9.83
C GLU A 140 23.75 -3.53 -8.78
N ARG A 141 24.46 -2.45 -8.41
CA ARG A 141 25.48 -2.49 -7.34
C ARG A 141 24.87 -2.90 -6.00
N GLN A 142 23.68 -2.40 -5.67
CA GLN A 142 23.00 -2.79 -4.43
C GLN A 142 22.59 -4.26 -4.41
N VAL A 143 22.07 -4.79 -5.51
CA VAL A 143 21.77 -6.23 -5.63
C VAL A 143 23.04 -7.06 -5.52
N ALA A 144 24.11 -6.69 -6.22
CA ALA A 144 25.40 -7.39 -6.12
C ALA A 144 25.94 -7.38 -4.68
N ALA A 145 25.74 -6.28 -3.95
CA ALA A 145 26.09 -6.19 -2.53
C ALA A 145 25.26 -7.13 -1.65
N LEU A 146 23.93 -7.11 -1.80
CA LEU A 146 23.00 -8.02 -1.10
C LEU A 146 23.32 -9.49 -1.41
N TYR A 147 23.68 -9.80 -2.65
CA TYR A 147 24.09 -11.13 -3.09
C TYR A 147 25.40 -11.54 -2.42
N ARG A 148 26.41 -10.66 -2.42
CA ARG A 148 27.72 -10.89 -1.81
C ARG A 148 27.62 -11.18 -0.31
N ILE A 149 26.83 -10.39 0.43
CA ILE A 149 26.75 -10.52 1.90
C ILE A 149 25.85 -11.68 2.36
N ALA A 150 25.04 -12.28 1.49
CA ALA A 150 24.22 -13.43 1.86
C ALA A 150 25.09 -14.62 2.26
N ILE A 151 24.83 -15.20 3.44
CA ILE A 151 25.46 -16.45 3.86
C ILE A 151 24.83 -17.58 3.05
N LYS A 152 25.68 -18.34 2.36
CA LYS A 152 25.26 -19.39 1.42
C LYS A 152 25.57 -20.75 2.03
N GLU A 153 24.54 -21.42 2.53
CA GLU A 153 24.62 -22.82 2.94
C GLU A 153 23.99 -23.72 1.88
N ARG A 154 24.18 -25.03 2.03
CA ARG A 154 23.72 -26.03 1.04
C ARG A 154 22.21 -25.98 0.80
N ASP A 155 21.43 -25.74 1.85
CA ASP A 155 19.97 -25.88 1.80
C ASP A 155 19.19 -24.61 2.17
N ALA A 156 19.88 -23.52 2.53
CA ALA A 156 19.29 -22.20 2.75
C ALA A 156 20.34 -21.09 2.56
N TRP A 157 19.91 -19.93 2.04
CA TRP A 157 20.68 -18.70 2.14
C TRP A 157 19.95 -17.72 3.06
N TYR A 158 20.71 -16.95 3.84
CA TYR A 158 20.15 -16.08 4.84
C TYR A 158 21.07 -14.90 5.19
N TYR A 159 20.51 -13.95 5.91
CA TYR A 159 21.24 -12.92 6.63
C TYR A 159 21.17 -13.20 8.13
N PRO A 160 22.31 -13.27 8.83
CA PRO A 160 22.35 -13.68 10.24
C PRO A 160 21.95 -12.57 11.22
N ALA A 161 21.83 -11.32 10.76
CA ALA A 161 21.49 -10.16 11.56
C ALA A 161 20.72 -9.12 10.74
N SER A 162 20.10 -8.15 11.43
CA SER A 162 19.39 -7.03 10.81
C SER A 162 20.32 -5.98 10.18
N GLU A 163 21.57 -5.95 10.64
CA GLU A 163 22.56 -4.93 10.31
C GLU A 163 23.87 -5.58 9.86
N TYR A 164 24.38 -5.10 8.73
CA TYR A 164 25.71 -5.40 8.24
C TYR A 164 26.65 -4.23 8.58
N THR A 165 27.80 -4.52 9.18
CA THR A 165 28.80 -3.49 9.51
C THR A 165 29.91 -3.48 8.46
N ARG A 166 30.82 -2.50 8.51
CA ARG A 166 32.00 -2.48 7.63
C ARG A 166 32.96 -3.65 7.91
N ASP A 167 32.90 -4.23 9.10
CA ASP A 167 33.69 -5.39 9.50
C ASP A 167 32.97 -6.72 9.19
N GLY A 168 31.76 -6.66 8.64
CA GLY A 168 30.97 -7.83 8.23
C GLY A 168 29.75 -8.09 9.12
N TRP A 169 29.33 -9.35 9.17
CA TRP A 169 28.24 -9.78 10.05
C TRP A 169 28.72 -9.87 11.50
N PRO A 170 27.91 -9.44 12.49
CA PRO A 170 28.28 -9.54 13.91
C PRO A 170 28.43 -11.00 14.39
N SER A 171 27.75 -11.94 13.72
CA SER A 171 27.94 -13.37 13.92
C SER A 171 27.60 -14.12 12.64
N ALA A 172 28.57 -14.84 12.08
CA ALA A 172 28.35 -15.67 10.88
C ALA A 172 27.55 -16.94 11.19
N ASN A 173 27.53 -17.39 12.45
CA ASN A 173 26.84 -18.63 12.88
C ASN A 173 25.54 -18.35 13.64
N ALA A 174 24.97 -17.13 13.54
CA ALA A 174 23.81 -16.73 14.34
C ALA A 174 22.62 -17.69 14.17
N VAL A 175 22.40 -18.22 12.96
CA VAL A 175 21.32 -19.21 12.72
C VAL A 175 21.60 -20.52 13.46
N GLN A 176 22.82 -21.05 13.37
CA GLN A 176 23.23 -22.29 14.05
C GLN A 176 23.21 -22.17 15.58
N LEU A 177 23.46 -20.96 16.09
CA LEU A 177 23.41 -20.64 17.51
C LEU A 177 22.01 -20.24 18.01
N HIS A 178 20.99 -20.25 17.13
CA HIS A 178 19.64 -19.75 17.41
C HIS A 178 19.60 -18.28 17.90
N LEU A 179 20.56 -17.48 17.47
CA LEU A 179 20.69 -16.05 17.72
C LEU A 179 20.19 -15.19 16.54
N ALA A 180 19.85 -15.81 15.42
CA ALA A 180 19.40 -15.09 14.23
C ALA A 180 18.02 -14.44 14.47
N PRO A 181 17.83 -13.18 14.07
CA PRO A 181 16.56 -12.50 14.19
C PRO A 181 15.54 -13.04 13.18
N ASP A 182 14.26 -12.70 13.38
CA ASP A 182 13.14 -13.10 12.54
C ASP A 182 13.43 -12.99 11.02
N PRO A 183 13.51 -14.10 10.26
CA PRO A 183 13.92 -14.10 8.85
C PRO A 183 12.91 -13.40 7.93
N ALA A 184 11.65 -13.27 8.35
CA ALA A 184 10.67 -12.47 7.59
C ALA A 184 10.97 -10.97 7.69
N SER A 185 11.53 -10.49 8.80
CA SER A 185 11.84 -9.07 8.97
C SER A 185 12.86 -8.54 7.95
N PHE A 186 13.66 -9.43 7.34
CA PHE A 186 14.71 -9.03 6.40
C PHE A 186 14.65 -9.84 5.10
N CYS A 187 15.03 -11.12 5.13
CA CYS A 187 15.12 -11.98 3.94
C CYS A 187 13.77 -12.04 3.21
N GLY A 188 12.69 -12.32 3.94
CA GLY A 188 11.34 -12.40 3.38
C GLY A 188 10.87 -11.09 2.75
N ARG A 189 11.09 -9.97 3.43
CA ARG A 189 10.68 -8.63 2.95
C ARG A 189 11.49 -8.10 1.77
N LEU A 190 12.68 -8.65 1.50
CA LEU A 190 13.50 -8.31 0.34
C LEU A 190 13.03 -8.99 -0.95
N ILE A 191 12.22 -10.05 -0.86
CA ILE A 191 11.73 -10.79 -2.04
C ILE A 191 11.01 -9.85 -3.01
N MET A 192 10.14 -8.97 -2.51
CA MET A 192 9.36 -8.06 -3.35
C MET A 192 10.22 -7.07 -4.15
N PRO A 193 11.11 -6.24 -3.56
CA PRO A 193 11.93 -5.31 -4.33
C PRO A 193 12.94 -6.02 -5.24
N LEU A 194 13.52 -7.17 -4.81
CA LEU A 194 14.41 -7.97 -5.66
C LEU A 194 13.68 -8.49 -6.91
N LEU A 195 12.47 -9.05 -6.73
CA LEU A 195 11.65 -9.52 -7.83
C LEU A 195 11.27 -8.37 -8.76
N ARG A 196 10.91 -7.21 -8.20
CA ARG A 196 10.55 -6.04 -9.00
C ARG A 196 11.72 -5.56 -9.86
N PHE A 197 12.92 -5.53 -9.28
CA PHE A 197 14.12 -5.16 -10.02
C PHE A 197 14.45 -6.18 -11.12
N HIS A 198 14.32 -7.48 -10.83
CA HIS A 198 14.46 -8.52 -11.85
C HIS A 198 13.44 -8.35 -12.98
N GLN A 199 12.17 -8.09 -12.70
CA GLN A 199 11.15 -7.86 -13.72
C GLN A 199 11.49 -6.65 -14.61
N ALA A 200 12.11 -5.61 -14.06
CA ALA A 200 12.48 -4.40 -14.78
C ALA A 200 13.73 -4.56 -15.66
N THR A 201 14.65 -5.48 -15.33
CA THR A 201 16.00 -5.51 -15.93
C THR A 201 16.46 -6.88 -16.41
N GLY A 202 15.81 -7.97 -15.97
CA GLY A 202 16.27 -9.35 -16.15
C GLY A 202 17.41 -9.77 -15.21
N HIS A 203 17.74 -9.00 -14.16
CA HIS A 203 18.90 -9.27 -13.29
C HIS A 203 18.84 -10.64 -12.61
N ALA A 204 19.76 -11.55 -12.97
CA ALA A 204 19.71 -12.95 -12.54
C ALA A 204 19.94 -13.15 -11.04
N GLU A 205 20.91 -12.44 -10.45
CA GLU A 205 21.22 -12.56 -9.01
C GLU A 205 20.06 -12.09 -8.12
N ALA A 206 19.24 -11.14 -8.59
CA ALA A 206 18.08 -10.68 -7.85
C ALA A 206 17.03 -11.79 -7.76
N LEU A 207 16.79 -12.49 -8.88
CA LEU A 207 15.88 -13.63 -8.93
C LEU A 207 16.40 -14.81 -8.10
N GLU A 208 17.70 -15.08 -8.14
CA GLU A 208 18.31 -16.14 -7.32
C GLU A 208 18.13 -15.88 -5.82
N LEU A 209 18.32 -14.64 -5.37
CA LEU A 209 18.02 -14.26 -3.98
C LEU A 209 16.54 -14.45 -3.63
N CYS A 210 15.61 -14.09 -4.52
CA CYS A 210 14.19 -14.37 -4.32
C CYS A 210 13.95 -15.86 -4.08
N ALA A 211 14.50 -16.73 -4.91
CA ALA A 211 14.31 -18.17 -4.80
C ALA A 211 14.82 -18.71 -3.46
N TRP A 212 16.02 -18.32 -3.03
CA TRP A 212 16.58 -18.78 -1.76
C TRP A 212 15.86 -18.23 -0.55
N PHE A 213 15.44 -16.97 -0.56
CA PHE A 213 14.68 -16.38 0.55
C PHE A 213 13.26 -16.95 0.62
N THR A 214 12.62 -17.22 -0.51
CA THR A 214 11.36 -17.97 -0.54
C THR A 214 11.53 -19.32 0.15
N ARG A 215 12.55 -20.11 -0.24
CA ARG A 215 12.85 -21.41 0.36
C ARG A 215 13.16 -21.32 1.85
N LEU A 216 13.95 -20.33 2.29
CA LEU A 216 14.23 -20.09 3.70
C LEU A 216 12.91 -19.90 4.47
N ILE A 217 12.03 -19.03 3.98
CA ILE A 217 10.77 -18.72 4.65
C ILE A 217 9.84 -19.94 4.68
N THR A 218 9.60 -20.59 3.55
CA THR A 218 8.58 -21.64 3.46
C THR A 218 9.03 -22.99 4.00
N GLU A 219 10.34 -23.30 3.97
CA GLU A 219 10.82 -24.65 4.31
C GLU A 219 11.71 -24.74 5.56
N ARG A 220 12.18 -23.61 6.11
CA ARG A 220 13.17 -23.63 7.21
C ARG A 220 12.82 -22.71 8.37
N SER A 221 12.16 -21.59 8.10
CA SER A 221 12.02 -20.51 9.08
C SER A 221 11.09 -20.82 10.26
N GLY A 222 10.06 -21.64 10.06
CA GLY A 222 9.00 -21.88 11.06
C GLY A 222 8.15 -20.66 11.41
N VAL A 223 8.23 -19.58 10.62
CA VAL A 223 7.54 -18.32 10.92
C VAL A 223 6.05 -18.31 10.58
N PHE A 224 5.65 -19.17 9.64
CA PHE A 224 4.27 -19.50 9.35
C PHE A 224 4.04 -20.95 9.78
N LEU A 225 2.96 -21.19 10.51
CA LEU A 225 2.57 -22.53 10.95
C LEU A 225 1.85 -23.26 9.82
N PRO A 226 1.70 -24.61 9.88
CA PRO A 226 1.09 -25.39 8.82
C PRO A 226 -0.36 -24.99 8.46
N ASP A 227 -1.09 -24.36 9.39
CA ASP A 227 -2.44 -23.84 9.18
C ASP A 227 -2.47 -22.40 8.61
N GLY A 228 -1.30 -21.84 8.29
CA GLY A 228 -1.13 -20.47 7.80
C GLY A 228 -1.02 -19.41 8.89
N SER A 229 -1.25 -19.76 10.16
CA SER A 229 -1.15 -18.81 11.26
C SER A 229 0.27 -18.34 11.48
N PHE A 230 0.43 -17.10 11.95
CA PHE A 230 1.76 -16.57 12.23
C PHE A 230 2.29 -17.16 13.53
N ASN A 231 3.55 -17.59 13.54
CA ASN A 231 4.18 -18.08 14.75
C ASN A 231 4.40 -16.93 15.73
N PRO A 232 3.76 -16.93 16.92
CA PRO A 232 3.80 -15.81 17.85
C PRO A 232 5.01 -15.84 18.81
N ALA A 233 5.96 -16.76 18.62
CA ALA A 233 7.12 -16.84 19.51
C ALA A 233 7.95 -15.54 19.50
N LEU A 234 8.57 -15.21 20.64
CA LEU A 234 9.37 -13.99 20.79
C LEU A 234 10.54 -13.90 19.79
N ALA A 235 11.15 -15.03 19.45
CA ALA A 235 12.20 -15.12 18.41
C ALA A 235 11.73 -14.60 17.03
N TYR A 236 10.42 -14.55 16.84
CA TYR A 236 9.71 -14.15 15.62
C TYR A 236 9.04 -12.78 15.75
N ARG A 237 9.56 -11.93 16.65
CA ARG A 237 9.04 -10.59 16.97
C ARG A 237 7.55 -10.61 17.33
N SER A 238 7.13 -11.63 18.07
CA SER A 238 5.74 -11.79 18.53
C SER A 238 4.70 -11.75 17.41
N GLY A 239 5.09 -12.14 16.19
CA GLY A 239 4.20 -12.09 15.04
C GLY A 239 3.87 -10.68 14.55
N HIS A 240 4.81 -9.73 14.62
CA HIS A 240 4.62 -8.36 14.08
C HIS A 240 3.99 -8.38 12.68
N PHE A 241 2.81 -7.77 12.60
CA PHE A 241 1.83 -8.05 11.56
C PHE A 241 2.31 -7.54 10.20
N HIS A 242 2.81 -6.31 10.15
CA HIS A 242 3.40 -5.71 8.95
C HIS A 242 4.57 -6.54 8.40
N THR A 243 5.46 -7.04 9.26
CA THR A 243 6.60 -7.85 8.80
C THR A 243 6.15 -9.14 8.11
N ARG A 244 5.16 -9.83 8.70
CA ARG A 244 4.64 -11.09 8.18
C ARG A 244 3.91 -10.87 6.87
N LEU A 245 3.07 -9.85 6.80
CA LEU A 245 2.34 -9.50 5.60
C LEU A 245 3.24 -9.00 4.48
N GLY A 246 4.22 -8.14 4.76
CA GLY A 246 5.19 -7.70 3.75
C GLY A 246 6.02 -8.86 3.18
N THR A 247 6.26 -9.91 3.95
CA THR A 247 6.85 -11.17 3.44
C THR A 247 5.86 -11.96 2.59
N LEU A 248 4.63 -12.15 3.05
CA LEU A 248 3.58 -12.81 2.27
C LEU A 248 3.30 -12.09 0.96
N ASP A 249 3.35 -10.77 0.92
CA ASP A 249 3.21 -9.97 -0.30
C ASP A 249 4.34 -10.26 -1.31
N GLY A 250 5.59 -10.33 -0.83
CA GLY A 250 6.73 -10.76 -1.65
C GLY A 250 6.56 -12.20 -2.19
N LEU A 251 6.11 -13.12 -1.34
CA LEU A 251 5.83 -14.51 -1.73
C LEU A 251 4.67 -14.60 -2.73
N ALA A 252 3.60 -13.82 -2.56
CA ALA A 252 2.46 -13.78 -3.48
C ALA A 252 2.91 -13.38 -4.88
N LYS A 253 3.69 -12.31 -4.97
CA LYS A 253 4.22 -11.81 -6.24
C LYS A 253 5.18 -12.81 -6.87
N TYR A 254 6.05 -13.43 -6.07
CA TYR A 254 6.97 -14.47 -6.55
C TYR A 254 6.23 -15.71 -7.05
N ALA A 255 5.20 -16.18 -6.34
CA ALA A 255 4.37 -17.32 -6.75
C ALA A 255 3.68 -17.07 -8.10
N ARG A 256 3.12 -15.87 -8.27
CA ARG A 256 2.50 -15.47 -9.53
C ARG A 256 3.53 -15.37 -10.67
N PHE A 257 4.72 -14.85 -10.39
CA PHE A 257 5.81 -14.75 -11.37
C PHE A 257 6.32 -16.13 -11.81
N SER A 258 6.55 -17.04 -10.86
CA SER A 258 7.09 -18.38 -11.13
C SER A 258 6.04 -19.39 -11.62
N GLY A 259 4.75 -19.09 -11.46
CA GLY A 259 3.66 -20.03 -11.73
C GLY A 259 3.58 -21.16 -10.70
N ASP A 260 4.16 -20.97 -9.51
CA ASP A 260 4.16 -21.96 -8.43
C ASP A 260 2.80 -21.99 -7.72
N HIS A 261 2.01 -23.01 -8.03
CA HIS A 261 0.68 -23.20 -7.47
C HIS A 261 0.73 -23.65 -6.00
N ALA A 262 1.77 -24.38 -5.59
CA ALA A 262 1.93 -24.78 -4.18
C ALA A 262 2.26 -23.56 -3.31
N LEU A 263 3.14 -22.68 -3.80
CA LEU A 263 3.42 -21.41 -3.14
C LEU A 263 2.21 -20.48 -3.15
N THR A 264 1.44 -20.45 -4.24
CA THR A 264 0.17 -19.70 -4.29
C THR A 264 -0.79 -20.20 -3.20
N GLN A 265 -0.91 -21.52 -3.02
CA GLN A 265 -1.74 -22.10 -1.97
C GLN A 265 -1.21 -21.79 -0.57
N PHE A 266 0.11 -21.82 -0.36
CA PHE A 266 0.73 -21.41 0.90
C PHE A 266 0.38 -19.97 1.27
N VAL A 267 0.55 -19.04 0.32
CA VAL A 267 0.22 -17.62 0.50
C VAL A 267 -1.26 -17.46 0.78
N LYS A 268 -2.12 -18.14 0.02
CA LYS A 268 -3.57 -18.08 0.19
C LYS A 268 -3.99 -18.53 1.60
N THR A 269 -3.47 -19.67 2.09
CA THR A 269 -3.78 -20.19 3.41
C THR A 269 -3.38 -19.20 4.51
N ALA A 270 -2.17 -18.63 4.44
CA ALA A 270 -1.72 -17.64 5.42
C ALA A 270 -2.48 -16.30 5.32
N PHE A 271 -2.85 -15.88 4.10
CA PHE A 271 -3.65 -14.67 3.88
C PHE A 271 -5.07 -14.82 4.42
N ASP A 272 -5.74 -15.95 4.17
CA ASP A 272 -7.07 -16.22 4.71
C ASP A 272 -7.07 -16.19 6.24
N TRP A 273 -6.04 -16.76 6.87
CA TRP A 273 -5.87 -16.65 8.31
C TRP A 273 -5.62 -15.19 8.74
N ALA A 274 -4.76 -14.44 8.06
CA ALA A 274 -4.47 -13.05 8.41
C ALA A 274 -5.72 -12.15 8.33
N LEU A 275 -6.61 -12.41 7.38
CA LEU A 275 -7.90 -11.70 7.28
C LEU A 275 -8.79 -11.93 8.52
N THR A 276 -8.65 -13.05 9.24
CA THR A 276 -9.38 -13.27 10.51
C THR A 276 -8.88 -12.40 11.66
N GLN A 277 -7.69 -11.81 11.52
CA GLN A 277 -7.10 -10.90 12.50
C GLN A 277 -7.42 -9.43 12.22
N ALA A 278 -7.98 -9.14 11.04
CA ALA A 278 -8.36 -7.81 10.58
C ALA A 278 -9.90 -7.64 10.60
N THR A 279 -10.37 -6.39 10.55
CA THR A 279 -11.81 -6.13 10.34
C THR A 279 -12.15 -6.18 8.87
N ALA A 280 -13.42 -6.41 8.54
CA ALA A 280 -13.88 -6.39 7.14
C ALA A 280 -13.69 -5.01 6.46
N PHE A 281 -13.55 -3.93 7.24
CA PHE A 281 -13.29 -2.58 6.72
C PHE A 281 -11.80 -2.25 6.58
N GLY A 282 -10.89 -3.11 7.05
CA GLY A 282 -9.45 -2.99 6.82
C GLY A 282 -8.63 -2.46 7.99
N TRP A 283 -9.18 -2.39 9.20
CA TRP A 283 -8.33 -2.21 10.37
C TRP A 283 -7.50 -3.46 10.61
N THR A 284 -6.23 -3.28 10.97
CA THR A 284 -5.29 -4.35 11.28
C THR A 284 -4.61 -4.10 12.61
N PRO A 285 -4.26 -5.14 13.38
CA PRO A 285 -3.38 -4.99 14.54
C PRO A 285 -1.93 -4.71 14.10
N GLY A 286 -1.13 -4.12 14.98
CA GLY A 286 0.31 -3.86 14.75
C GLY A 286 1.17 -5.10 14.99
N ASP A 287 0.84 -5.88 16.01
CA ASP A 287 1.32 -7.26 16.20
C ASP A 287 0.24 -8.12 16.87
N LEU A 288 0.52 -9.41 17.11
CA LEU A 288 -0.45 -10.35 17.69
C LEU A 288 -0.42 -10.39 19.23
N ALA A 289 0.41 -9.54 19.86
CA ALA A 289 0.67 -9.50 21.28
C ALA A 289 0.57 -8.04 21.81
N ASP A 290 1.70 -7.38 22.02
CA ASP A 290 1.81 -6.10 22.73
C ASP A 290 1.30 -4.90 21.92
N GLN A 291 1.37 -4.94 20.59
CA GLN A 291 0.88 -3.90 19.67
C GLN A 291 -0.41 -4.33 18.97
N ARG A 292 -1.23 -5.18 19.61
CA ARG A 292 -2.48 -5.64 19.02
C ARG A 292 -3.57 -4.58 18.91
N TYR A 293 -3.35 -3.37 19.45
CA TYR A 293 -4.34 -2.29 19.54
C TYR A 293 -4.12 -1.19 18.50
N GLU A 294 -2.93 -1.13 17.92
CA GLU A 294 -2.45 -0.04 17.09
C GLU A 294 -2.42 -0.47 15.64
N HIS A 295 -3.18 0.23 14.82
CA HIS A 295 -3.17 0.06 13.39
C HIS A 295 -2.00 0.76 12.74
N GLU A 296 -1.21 0.00 11.99
CA GLU A 296 -0.25 0.52 11.03
C GLU A 296 -0.80 0.44 9.61
N THR A 297 -0.85 1.57 8.90
CA THR A 297 -1.26 1.62 7.48
C THR A 297 -0.40 0.67 6.63
N CYS A 298 0.87 0.49 6.98
CA CYS A 298 1.79 -0.44 6.33
C CYS A 298 1.21 -1.87 6.20
N SER A 299 0.60 -2.39 7.27
CA SER A 299 0.00 -3.74 7.29
C SER A 299 -1.20 -3.86 6.35
N LEU A 300 -2.07 -2.85 6.33
CA LEU A 300 -3.22 -2.82 5.43
C LEU A 300 -2.80 -2.77 3.97
N VAL A 301 -1.75 -2.01 3.66
CA VAL A 301 -1.19 -1.93 2.30
C VAL A 301 -0.65 -3.29 1.84
N ASP A 302 0.01 -4.04 2.73
CA ASP A 302 0.44 -5.39 2.40
C ASP A 302 -0.75 -6.33 2.14
N LEU A 303 -1.84 -6.24 2.92
CA LEU A 303 -3.06 -7.01 2.65
C LEU A 303 -3.69 -6.67 1.29
N ILE A 304 -3.71 -5.39 0.93
CA ILE A 304 -4.17 -4.92 -0.39
C ILE A 304 -3.30 -5.53 -1.49
N GLY A 305 -1.97 -5.52 -1.32
CA GLY A 305 -1.01 -6.11 -2.27
C GLY A 305 -1.19 -7.61 -2.46
N ILE A 306 -1.32 -8.36 -1.36
CA ILE A 306 -1.55 -9.81 -1.40
C ILE A 306 -2.89 -10.12 -2.06
N GLY A 307 -3.97 -9.45 -1.63
CA GLY A 307 -5.31 -9.67 -2.17
C GLY A 307 -5.39 -9.38 -3.67
N ALA A 308 -4.78 -8.29 -4.13
CA ALA A 308 -4.74 -7.95 -5.56
C ALA A 308 -3.92 -8.98 -6.36
N THR A 309 -2.81 -9.46 -5.79
CA THR A 309 -1.96 -10.47 -6.43
C THR A 309 -2.68 -11.82 -6.55
N LEU A 310 -3.33 -12.29 -5.49
CA LEU A 310 -4.13 -13.53 -5.49
C LEU A 310 -5.32 -13.42 -6.44
N ALA A 311 -6.00 -12.27 -6.48
CA ALA A 311 -7.11 -12.04 -7.40
C ALA A 311 -6.65 -12.09 -8.87
N ARG A 312 -5.47 -11.52 -9.17
CA ARG A 312 -4.80 -11.65 -10.49
C ARG A 312 -4.31 -13.06 -10.80
N ALA A 313 -4.08 -13.89 -9.79
CA ALA A 313 -3.75 -15.31 -9.94
C ALA A 313 -4.97 -16.22 -10.12
N GLY A 314 -6.19 -15.65 -10.20
CA GLY A 314 -7.43 -16.39 -10.45
C GLY A 314 -8.34 -16.53 -9.22
N HIS A 315 -7.90 -16.11 -8.04
CA HIS A 315 -8.74 -16.07 -6.83
C HIS A 315 -9.57 -14.77 -6.78
N THR A 316 -10.41 -14.55 -7.80
CA THR A 316 -11.10 -13.27 -8.06
C THR A 316 -12.01 -12.78 -6.93
N GLY A 317 -12.40 -13.65 -5.99
CA GLY A 317 -13.14 -13.27 -4.79
C GLY A 317 -12.43 -12.23 -3.91
N TYR A 318 -11.09 -12.18 -3.95
CA TYR A 318 -10.32 -11.20 -3.17
C TYR A 318 -10.43 -9.77 -3.70
N TRP A 319 -10.95 -9.53 -4.90
CA TRP A 319 -11.22 -8.16 -5.35
C TRP A 319 -12.20 -7.42 -4.46
N THR A 320 -13.17 -8.11 -3.87
CA THR A 320 -14.10 -7.52 -2.89
C THR A 320 -13.36 -7.07 -1.62
N VAL A 321 -12.38 -7.86 -1.16
CA VAL A 321 -11.56 -7.53 0.02
C VAL A 321 -10.70 -6.30 -0.27
N VAL A 322 -10.00 -6.30 -1.40
CA VAL A 322 -9.17 -5.18 -1.85
C VAL A 322 -10.01 -3.90 -1.96
N GLU A 323 -11.18 -3.96 -2.58
CA GLU A 323 -12.04 -2.78 -2.73
C GLU A 323 -12.52 -2.23 -1.39
N ARG A 324 -12.93 -3.10 -0.45
CA ARG A 324 -13.31 -2.67 0.90
C ARG A 324 -12.18 -1.97 1.62
N PHE A 325 -10.96 -2.51 1.55
CA PHE A 325 -9.81 -1.93 2.23
C PHE A 325 -9.43 -0.56 1.66
N LEU A 326 -9.51 -0.40 0.35
CA LEU A 326 -9.25 0.87 -0.34
C LEU A 326 -10.32 1.93 -0.01
N ARG A 327 -11.60 1.58 -0.12
CA ARG A 327 -12.73 2.52 0.13
C ARG A 327 -12.82 2.97 1.58
N ASN A 328 -12.41 2.09 2.49
CA ASN A 328 -12.60 2.29 3.91
C ASN A 328 -11.26 2.61 4.54
N HIS A 329 -10.64 1.67 5.25
CA HIS A 329 -9.60 2.02 6.22
C HIS A 329 -8.37 2.68 5.63
N LEU A 330 -7.96 2.38 4.39
CA LEU A 330 -6.81 3.06 3.78
C LEU A 330 -7.09 4.56 3.61
N THR A 331 -8.25 4.93 3.09
CA THR A 331 -8.58 6.35 2.85
C THR A 331 -9.13 7.05 4.09
N ALA A 332 -9.75 6.31 5.00
CA ALA A 332 -10.21 6.84 6.28
C ALA A 332 -9.05 7.10 7.25
N SER A 333 -7.94 6.36 7.11
CA SER A 333 -6.70 6.58 7.86
C SER A 333 -5.80 7.66 7.26
N GLN A 334 -6.27 8.40 6.24
CA GLN A 334 -5.57 9.56 5.69
C GLN A 334 -6.03 10.87 6.37
N LEU A 335 -5.06 11.71 6.76
CA LEU A 335 -5.30 12.91 7.55
C LEU A 335 -5.65 14.12 6.67
N ASP A 336 -6.94 14.27 6.35
CA ASP A 336 -7.41 15.38 5.52
C ASP A 336 -7.54 16.71 6.28
N ASP A 337 -7.82 16.62 7.59
CA ASP A 337 -8.14 17.73 8.49
C ASP A 337 -7.17 17.71 9.68
N THR A 338 -6.51 18.85 9.87
CA THR A 338 -5.45 19.05 10.85
C THR A 338 -5.75 20.23 11.79
N ASP A 339 -6.96 20.79 11.76
CA ASP A 339 -7.34 21.97 12.54
C ASP A 339 -7.31 21.71 14.06
N TRP A 340 -7.35 20.44 14.46
CA TRP A 340 -7.25 19.98 15.84
C TRP A 340 -5.80 19.87 16.35
N VAL A 341 -4.81 19.92 15.46
CA VAL A 341 -3.39 19.73 15.80
C VAL A 341 -2.79 21.06 16.27
N ARG A 342 -2.39 21.11 17.56
CA ARG A 342 -1.83 22.32 18.18
C ARG A 342 -0.35 22.48 17.85
N SER A 343 -0.01 23.27 16.84
CA SER A 343 1.39 23.50 16.43
C SER A 343 1.99 24.75 17.09
N ALA A 344 3.32 24.80 17.22
CA ALA A 344 4.00 26.03 17.61
C ALA A 344 3.99 27.07 16.46
N PRO A 345 3.88 28.38 16.78
CA PRO A 345 3.81 29.44 15.77
C PRO A 345 5.16 29.74 15.11
N ASP A 346 6.26 29.34 15.75
CA ASP A 346 7.64 29.51 15.29
C ASP A 346 8.52 28.33 15.72
N ARG A 347 9.82 28.42 15.43
CA ARG A 347 10.81 27.36 15.68
C ARG A 347 11.53 27.50 17.04
N SER A 348 11.03 28.34 17.96
CA SER A 348 11.69 28.58 19.25
C SER A 348 11.75 27.36 20.17
N LEU A 349 10.86 26.38 19.94
CA LEU A 349 10.81 25.11 20.66
C LEU A 349 11.53 23.98 19.92
N ASP A 350 12.03 24.22 18.71
CA ASP A 350 12.70 23.20 17.93
C ASP A 350 14.02 22.79 18.60
N ILE A 351 14.34 21.51 18.50
CA ILE A 351 15.66 20.98 18.81
C ILE A 351 16.34 20.71 17.47
N PRO A 352 17.29 21.56 17.03
CA PRO A 352 17.90 21.45 15.71
C PRO A 352 18.42 20.04 15.41
N GLY A 353 18.05 19.53 14.23
CA GLY A 353 18.36 18.18 13.76
C GLY A 353 17.69 17.05 14.56
N TRP A 354 16.70 17.31 15.41
CA TRP A 354 16.08 16.26 16.22
C TRP A 354 14.56 16.36 16.29
N GLN A 355 14.05 17.52 16.68
CA GLN A 355 12.63 17.73 16.90
C GLN A 355 12.20 19.09 16.37
N THR A 356 10.98 19.16 15.85
CA THR A 356 10.35 20.41 15.46
C THR A 356 8.91 20.44 15.92
N HIS A 357 8.49 21.58 16.45
CA HIS A 357 7.10 21.84 16.83
C HIS A 357 6.42 22.80 15.84
N TYR A 358 7.17 23.32 14.89
CA TYR A 358 6.74 24.34 13.95
C TYR A 358 5.81 23.78 12.88
N ARG A 359 4.57 24.30 12.83
CA ARG A 359 3.55 23.99 11.81
C ARG A 359 3.32 22.49 11.59
N VAL A 360 3.44 21.67 12.64
CA VAL A 360 3.32 20.20 12.56
C VAL A 360 2.03 19.78 11.86
N GLY A 361 0.89 20.36 12.22
CA GLY A 361 -0.40 20.05 11.58
C GLY A 361 -0.37 20.26 10.06
N GLU A 362 0.17 21.39 9.59
CA GLU A 362 0.30 21.66 8.15
C GLU A 362 1.29 20.69 7.47
N ARG A 363 2.36 20.33 8.17
CA ARG A 363 3.42 19.44 7.66
C ARG A 363 2.97 17.98 7.58
N VAL A 364 2.00 17.55 8.38
CA VAL A 364 1.47 16.17 8.35
C VAL A 364 0.16 16.04 7.59
N LYS A 365 -0.36 17.12 7.00
CA LYS A 365 -1.60 17.05 6.21
C LYS A 365 -1.45 16.06 5.06
N GLY A 366 -2.42 15.17 4.90
CA GLY A 366 -2.41 14.08 3.93
C GLY A 366 -1.65 12.82 4.38
N ALA A 367 -1.07 12.81 5.58
CA ALA A 367 -0.36 11.65 6.13
C ALA A 367 -1.31 10.49 6.44
N PHE A 368 -0.79 9.27 6.40
CA PHE A 368 -1.52 8.08 6.80
C PHE A 368 -1.18 7.69 8.24
N ALA A 369 -2.16 7.13 8.95
CA ALA A 369 -2.01 6.75 10.35
C ALA A 369 -0.86 5.75 10.55
N GLY A 370 0.01 6.09 11.50
CA GLY A 370 1.09 5.25 12.06
C GLY A 370 0.54 4.31 13.12
N TYR A 371 0.04 4.86 14.24
CA TYR A 371 -0.66 4.13 15.31
C TYR A 371 -2.10 4.63 15.48
N GLY A 372 -2.99 4.15 14.60
CA GLY A 372 -4.43 4.44 14.65
C GLY A 372 -5.23 3.44 15.48
N ALA A 373 -6.43 3.82 15.91
CA ALA A 373 -7.42 2.90 16.47
C ALA A 373 -8.46 2.51 15.39
N PRO A 374 -9.32 1.50 15.62
CA PRO A 374 -10.29 1.03 14.61
C PRO A 374 -11.21 2.12 14.03
N ASN A 375 -11.55 3.14 14.82
CA ASN A 375 -12.40 4.25 14.40
C ASN A 375 -11.84 5.62 14.83
N ASP A 376 -10.53 5.72 15.01
CA ASP A 376 -9.87 6.97 15.38
C ASP A 376 -8.48 7.05 14.74
N TYR A 377 -8.09 8.23 14.26
CA TYR A 377 -6.75 8.46 13.74
C TYR A 377 -5.65 8.22 14.77
N VAL A 378 -6.01 8.36 16.05
CA VAL A 378 -5.07 8.41 17.16
C VAL A 378 -5.43 7.30 18.17
N SER A 379 -4.48 6.39 18.49
CA SER A 379 -4.75 5.23 19.36
C SER A 379 -4.49 5.50 20.85
N ASP A 380 -5.55 5.60 21.66
CA ASP A 380 -5.48 5.89 23.11
C ASP A 380 -5.45 4.65 23.99
N ALA A 381 -5.13 3.49 23.39
CA ALA A 381 -5.12 2.23 24.10
C ALA A 381 -4.03 2.23 25.19
N VAL A 382 -4.46 2.24 26.45
CA VAL A 382 -3.58 2.17 27.64
C VAL A 382 -2.68 0.94 27.64
N LEU A 383 -3.14 -0.16 27.02
CA LEU A 383 -2.41 -1.42 26.92
C LEU A 383 -1.49 -1.48 25.69
N GLY A 384 -1.50 -0.47 24.83
CA GLY A 384 -0.59 -0.31 23.70
C GLY A 384 0.55 0.68 23.99
N ARG A 385 1.34 0.98 22.97
CA ARG A 385 2.39 2.01 22.94
C ARG A 385 1.86 3.44 22.96
N GLY A 386 0.54 3.62 22.89
CA GLY A 386 -0.16 4.90 22.96
C GLY A 386 0.19 5.87 21.81
N HIS A 387 -0.15 7.14 22.00
CA HIS A 387 -0.09 8.25 21.02
C HIS A 387 1.32 8.75 20.65
N THR A 388 2.35 7.92 20.77
CA THR A 388 3.74 8.38 20.62
C THR A 388 4.22 8.42 19.17
N SER A 389 3.39 7.97 18.21
CA SER A 389 3.73 7.89 16.78
C SER A 389 2.46 7.82 15.90
N ASP A 390 1.56 8.79 16.06
CA ASP A 390 0.30 8.89 15.30
C ASP A 390 0.54 8.95 13.78
N VAL A 391 1.65 9.56 13.37
CA VAL A 391 2.17 9.50 12.00
C VAL A 391 3.56 8.88 12.03
N GLN A 392 3.82 7.99 11.07
CA GLN A 392 5.16 7.50 10.80
C GLN A 392 5.46 7.62 9.30
N ALA A 393 6.65 8.08 8.93
CA ALA A 393 7.07 8.26 7.55
C ALA A 393 6.96 6.96 6.73
N CYS A 394 7.17 5.80 7.36
CA CYS A 394 6.94 4.50 6.74
C CYS A 394 5.48 4.30 6.30
N CYS A 395 4.52 4.73 7.11
CA CYS A 395 3.09 4.67 6.82
C CYS A 395 2.68 5.69 5.77
N VAL A 396 3.28 6.89 5.74
CA VAL A 396 3.05 7.88 4.68
C VAL A 396 3.44 7.33 3.31
N GLY A 397 4.68 6.84 3.17
CA GLY A 397 5.13 6.27 1.90
C GLY A 397 4.38 4.98 1.52
N SER A 398 4.06 4.13 2.50
CA SER A 398 3.29 2.90 2.24
C SER A 398 1.85 3.20 1.83
N GLY A 399 1.20 4.20 2.43
CA GLY A 399 -0.15 4.61 2.07
C GLY A 399 -0.25 5.03 0.59
N VAL A 400 0.70 5.82 0.09
CA VAL A 400 0.80 6.19 -1.33
C VAL A 400 0.97 4.95 -2.22
N ARG A 401 1.80 3.99 -1.80
CA ARG A 401 1.95 2.71 -2.51
C ARG A 401 0.67 1.85 -2.49
N GLY A 402 -0.10 1.89 -1.41
CA GLY A 402 -1.42 1.26 -1.33
C GLY A 402 -2.41 1.89 -2.30
N LEU A 403 -2.46 3.23 -2.35
CA LEU A 403 -3.25 3.98 -3.31
C LEU A 403 -2.85 3.63 -4.74
N PHE A 404 -1.56 3.58 -5.04
CA PHE A 404 -1.05 3.21 -6.36
C PHE A 404 -1.44 1.77 -6.74
N THR A 405 -1.27 0.83 -5.81
CA THR A 405 -1.62 -0.59 -6.03
C THR A 405 -3.12 -0.73 -6.33
N GLY A 406 -3.95 -0.06 -5.55
CA GLY A 406 -5.40 0.00 -5.77
C GLY A 406 -5.73 0.64 -7.11
N TRP A 407 -5.20 1.84 -7.37
CA TRP A 407 -5.42 2.59 -8.61
C TRP A 407 -5.06 1.74 -9.82
N ASN A 408 -3.87 1.15 -9.85
CA ASN A 408 -3.42 0.26 -10.92
C ASN A 408 -4.29 -0.99 -11.11
N ALA A 409 -4.89 -1.50 -10.03
CA ALA A 409 -5.78 -2.65 -10.09
C ALA A 409 -7.19 -2.34 -10.60
N ILE A 410 -7.65 -1.08 -10.57
CA ILE A 410 -9.01 -0.70 -11.01
C ILE A 410 -9.27 -1.19 -12.44
N VAL A 411 -8.39 -0.84 -13.38
CA VAL A 411 -8.44 -1.29 -14.78
C VAL A 411 -7.15 -2.05 -15.13
N THR A 412 -7.28 -3.25 -15.69
CA THR A 412 -6.14 -4.07 -16.13
C THR A 412 -6.41 -4.68 -17.51
N GLY A 413 -5.36 -5.21 -18.13
CA GLY A 413 -5.46 -5.95 -19.39
C GLY A 413 -5.03 -5.14 -20.61
N ASP A 414 -5.51 -5.55 -21.78
CA ASP A 414 -5.08 -5.06 -23.09
C ASP A 414 -6.25 -4.98 -24.08
N ASP A 415 -5.96 -4.79 -25.36
CA ASP A 415 -6.96 -4.69 -26.44
C ASP A 415 -7.76 -5.99 -26.65
N GLN A 416 -7.25 -7.14 -26.20
CA GLN A 416 -7.97 -8.41 -26.25
C GLN A 416 -8.94 -8.56 -25.09
N LEU A 417 -8.53 -8.18 -23.88
CA LEU A 417 -9.36 -8.25 -22.69
C LEU A 417 -9.05 -7.11 -21.73
N VAL A 418 -9.96 -6.15 -21.63
CA VAL A 418 -9.94 -5.11 -20.59
C VAL A 418 -10.75 -5.61 -19.39
N ARG A 419 -10.24 -5.42 -18.17
CA ARG A 419 -10.94 -5.79 -16.94
C ARG A 419 -11.08 -4.58 -16.03
N VAL A 420 -12.30 -4.30 -15.60
CA VAL A 420 -12.61 -3.38 -14.50
C VAL A 420 -12.79 -4.24 -13.25
N ASN A 421 -11.76 -4.30 -12.40
CA ASN A 421 -11.75 -5.16 -11.21
C ASN A 421 -12.31 -4.47 -9.98
N LEU A 422 -12.13 -3.15 -9.88
CA LEU A 422 -12.60 -2.34 -8.77
C LEU A 422 -13.58 -1.28 -9.29
N LEU A 423 -14.64 -1.00 -8.55
CA LEU A 423 -15.65 -0.01 -8.95
C LEU A 423 -15.27 1.39 -8.44
N LEU A 424 -14.05 1.85 -8.69
CA LEU A 424 -13.54 3.16 -8.28
C LEU A 424 -13.32 4.05 -9.51
N ASN A 425 -13.35 5.37 -9.32
CA ASN A 425 -13.06 6.30 -10.40
C ASN A 425 -11.62 6.14 -10.89
N ARG A 426 -11.43 5.97 -12.20
CA ARG A 426 -10.11 5.97 -12.83
C ARG A 426 -10.23 6.17 -14.33
N GLY A 427 -9.33 7.00 -14.88
CA GLY A 427 -9.06 7.04 -16.31
C GLY A 427 -8.02 6.00 -16.70
N SER A 428 -8.20 5.37 -17.86
CA SER A 428 -7.20 4.49 -18.45
C SER A 428 -7.09 4.73 -19.95
N ARG A 429 -6.15 4.06 -20.62
CA ARG A 429 -6.09 4.04 -22.08
C ARG A 429 -7.40 3.58 -22.74
N TYR A 430 -8.12 2.65 -22.12
CA TYR A 430 -9.24 1.95 -22.75
C TYR A 430 -10.61 2.46 -22.32
N VAL A 431 -10.75 2.85 -21.05
CA VAL A 431 -12.04 3.20 -20.45
C VAL A 431 -11.84 4.15 -19.28
N ASP A 432 -12.73 5.15 -19.17
CA ASP A 432 -12.92 5.89 -17.92
C ASP A 432 -14.00 5.18 -17.11
N VAL A 433 -13.66 4.78 -15.88
CA VAL A 433 -14.60 4.20 -14.91
C VAL A 433 -15.12 5.32 -14.04
N LEU A 434 -16.44 5.52 -14.02
CA LEU A 434 -17.13 6.53 -13.23
C LEU A 434 -18.05 5.85 -12.23
N SER A 435 -17.62 5.77 -10.98
CA SER A 435 -18.36 5.09 -9.93
C SER A 435 -19.20 6.06 -9.12
N HIS A 436 -20.49 5.76 -9.00
CA HIS A 436 -21.42 6.54 -8.18
C HIS A 436 -21.55 5.97 -6.76
N LEU A 437 -20.77 4.93 -6.42
CA LEU A 437 -20.77 4.35 -5.08
C LEU A 437 -20.11 5.32 -4.06
N PRO A 438 -20.64 5.44 -2.84
CA PRO A 438 -21.79 4.70 -2.28
C PRO A 438 -23.15 5.40 -2.41
N TYR A 439 -23.31 6.39 -3.28
CA TYR A 439 -24.57 7.13 -3.40
C TYR A 439 -25.61 6.36 -4.21
N GLU A 440 -25.17 5.74 -5.31
CA GLU A 440 -26.01 4.97 -6.22
C GLU A 440 -25.34 3.65 -6.55
N GLY A 441 -26.13 2.59 -6.73
CA GLY A 441 -25.66 1.34 -7.32
C GLY A 441 -25.49 1.51 -8.83
N ARG A 442 -24.53 2.34 -9.24
CA ARG A 442 -24.30 2.74 -10.63
C ARG A 442 -22.82 2.92 -10.92
N VAL A 443 -22.42 2.42 -12.09
CA VAL A 443 -21.11 2.68 -12.69
C VAL A 443 -21.32 3.03 -14.16
N ASP A 444 -20.75 4.14 -14.60
CA ASP A 444 -20.67 4.48 -16.01
C ASP A 444 -19.27 4.18 -16.54
N LEU A 445 -19.19 3.67 -17.76
CA LEU A 445 -17.95 3.38 -18.48
C LEU A 445 -17.93 4.22 -19.76
N ASP A 446 -16.99 5.14 -19.86
CA ASP A 446 -16.76 5.88 -21.10
C ASP A 446 -15.61 5.23 -21.87
N VAL A 447 -15.94 4.58 -22.98
CA VAL A 447 -14.98 3.79 -23.76
C VAL A 447 -14.10 4.74 -24.57
N ARG A 448 -12.79 4.67 -24.37
CA ARG A 448 -11.79 5.55 -25.01
C ARG A 448 -11.11 4.90 -26.20
N ALA A 449 -10.97 3.57 -26.16
CA ALA A 449 -10.39 2.80 -27.24
C ALA A 449 -11.18 1.51 -27.45
N ASP A 450 -11.25 1.06 -28.70
CA ASP A 450 -11.82 -0.22 -29.06
C ASP A 450 -11.08 -1.36 -28.33
N CYS A 451 -11.83 -2.31 -27.80
CA CYS A 451 -11.28 -3.58 -27.34
C CYS A 451 -12.22 -4.74 -27.71
N ARG A 452 -11.68 -5.96 -27.74
CA ARG A 452 -12.45 -7.14 -28.12
C ARG A 452 -13.50 -7.49 -27.06
N GLU A 453 -13.12 -7.39 -25.79
CA GLU A 453 -13.98 -7.70 -24.66
C GLU A 453 -13.60 -6.84 -23.44
N LEU A 454 -14.60 -6.28 -22.77
CA LEU A 454 -14.45 -5.63 -21.48
C LEU A 454 -15.22 -6.44 -20.44
N ARG A 455 -14.56 -6.82 -19.34
CA ARG A 455 -15.17 -7.50 -18.19
C ARG A 455 -15.24 -6.58 -17.00
N LEU A 456 -16.41 -6.44 -16.40
CA LEU A 456 -16.61 -5.66 -15.17
C LEU A 456 -16.99 -6.58 -14.02
N ARG A 457 -16.27 -6.48 -12.89
CA ARG A 457 -16.63 -7.20 -11.66
C ARG A 457 -17.95 -6.65 -11.13
N ILE A 458 -18.91 -7.53 -10.86
CA ILE A 458 -20.14 -7.18 -10.14
C ILE A 458 -20.01 -7.65 -8.69
N PRO A 459 -20.20 -6.77 -7.69
CA PRO A 459 -20.14 -7.18 -6.29
C PRO A 459 -21.18 -8.25 -5.96
N PRO A 460 -20.87 -9.25 -5.12
CA PRO A 460 -21.82 -10.34 -4.81
C PRO A 460 -23.16 -9.86 -4.25
N TRP A 461 -23.16 -8.79 -3.46
CA TRP A 461 -24.37 -8.21 -2.87
C TRP A 461 -25.29 -7.51 -3.88
N ALA A 462 -24.79 -7.17 -5.08
CA ALA A 462 -25.58 -6.52 -6.12
C ALA A 462 -26.63 -7.46 -6.73
N GLY A 463 -26.38 -8.78 -6.68
CA GLY A 463 -27.26 -9.81 -7.23
C GLY A 463 -27.31 -9.79 -8.75
N TYR A 464 -26.70 -10.78 -9.40
CA TYR A 464 -26.55 -10.83 -10.87
C TYR A 464 -27.85 -10.57 -11.65
N ALA A 465 -28.99 -11.13 -11.21
CA ALA A 465 -30.27 -11.00 -11.90
C ALA A 465 -30.84 -9.56 -11.91
N HIS A 466 -30.37 -8.69 -11.02
CA HIS A 466 -30.84 -7.31 -10.87
C HIS A 466 -29.96 -6.28 -11.58
N VAL A 467 -28.87 -6.71 -12.21
CA VAL A 467 -28.02 -5.82 -12.99
C VAL A 467 -28.76 -5.38 -14.25
N ALA A 468 -28.73 -4.08 -14.56
CA ALA A 468 -29.17 -3.54 -15.83
C ALA A 468 -28.02 -2.85 -16.53
N VAL A 469 -27.95 -3.01 -17.85
CA VAL A 469 -26.91 -2.41 -18.70
C VAL A 469 -27.58 -1.60 -19.79
N VAL A 470 -27.16 -0.35 -19.96
CA VAL A 470 -27.58 0.52 -21.06
C VAL A 470 -26.34 0.97 -21.82
N ARG A 471 -26.24 0.60 -23.09
CA ARG A 471 -25.14 0.96 -23.99
C ARG A 471 -25.59 2.09 -24.92
N HIS A 472 -24.88 3.20 -24.90
CA HIS A 472 -25.09 4.36 -25.74
C HIS A 472 -23.97 4.44 -26.79
N PRO A 473 -24.18 3.90 -28.00
CA PRO A 473 -23.19 4.01 -29.07
C PRO A 473 -23.07 5.44 -29.58
N VAL A 474 -21.95 5.76 -30.25
CA VAL A 474 -21.72 7.07 -30.89
C VAL A 474 -22.81 7.41 -31.92
N SER A 475 -23.33 6.38 -32.60
CA SER A 475 -24.42 6.52 -33.57
C SER A 475 -25.42 5.37 -33.43
N GLY A 476 -26.71 5.69 -33.46
CA GLY A 476 -27.80 4.72 -33.37
C GLY A 476 -28.51 4.74 -32.01
N PRO A 477 -29.54 3.91 -31.84
CA PRO A 477 -30.30 3.85 -30.60
C PRO A 477 -29.49 3.20 -29.47
N ALA A 478 -29.85 3.51 -28.22
CA ALA A 478 -29.32 2.82 -27.06
C ALA A 478 -29.75 1.35 -27.05
N VAL A 479 -28.86 0.47 -26.57
CA VAL A 479 -29.11 -0.97 -26.44
C VAL A 479 -29.15 -1.33 -24.97
N THR A 480 -30.20 -2.03 -24.54
CA THR A 480 -30.39 -2.46 -23.15
C THR A 480 -30.18 -3.96 -23.01
N ALA A 481 -29.55 -4.39 -21.93
CA ALA A 481 -29.45 -5.79 -21.53
C ALA A 481 -29.72 -5.94 -20.02
N ALA A 482 -30.19 -7.10 -19.59
CA ALA A 482 -30.45 -7.40 -18.19
C ALA A 482 -29.60 -8.58 -17.71
N GLY A 483 -29.18 -8.55 -16.44
CA GLY A 483 -28.33 -9.56 -15.83
C GLY A 483 -28.96 -10.95 -15.67
N ARG A 484 -30.26 -11.10 -15.98
CA ARG A 484 -30.91 -12.41 -16.13
C ARG A 484 -30.54 -13.12 -17.44
N GLU A 485 -29.92 -12.43 -18.39
CA GLU A 485 -29.46 -12.98 -19.67
C GLU A 485 -28.11 -13.68 -19.46
N PRO A 486 -28.00 -15.01 -19.68
CA PRO A 486 -26.77 -15.75 -19.40
C PRO A 486 -25.57 -15.28 -20.24
N GLU A 487 -25.82 -14.77 -21.44
CA GLU A 487 -24.78 -14.34 -22.38
C GLU A 487 -24.04 -13.07 -21.95
N LEU A 488 -24.62 -12.34 -20.98
CA LEU A 488 -24.06 -11.14 -20.38
C LEU A 488 -22.97 -11.48 -19.34
N TRP A 489 -22.76 -12.75 -19.02
CA TRP A 489 -21.80 -13.19 -18.00
C TRP A 489 -20.67 -14.00 -18.60
N ALA A 490 -19.45 -13.68 -18.20
CA ALA A 490 -18.27 -14.48 -18.50
C ALA A 490 -18.17 -15.69 -17.54
N PRO A 491 -17.44 -16.77 -17.90
CA PRO A 491 -17.26 -17.94 -17.05
C PRO A 491 -16.63 -17.65 -15.67
N ASP A 492 -15.94 -16.52 -15.53
CA ASP A 492 -15.35 -16.05 -14.27
C ASP A 492 -16.33 -15.22 -13.42
N GLY A 493 -17.60 -15.14 -13.82
CA GLY A 493 -18.67 -14.44 -13.11
C GLY A 493 -18.68 -12.91 -13.32
N CYS A 494 -17.81 -12.37 -14.17
CA CYS A 494 -17.81 -10.95 -14.50
C CYS A 494 -18.88 -10.61 -15.56
N LEU A 495 -19.38 -9.38 -15.50
CA LEU A 495 -20.23 -8.80 -16.56
C LEU A 495 -19.39 -8.69 -17.84
N ARG A 496 -19.87 -9.28 -18.93
CA ARG A 496 -19.18 -9.32 -20.22
C ARG A 496 -19.79 -8.28 -21.18
N LEU A 497 -18.96 -7.34 -21.61
CA LEU A 497 -19.29 -6.34 -22.62
C LEU A 497 -18.50 -6.65 -23.90
N ALA A 498 -19.17 -7.23 -24.89
CA ALA A 498 -18.53 -7.63 -26.13
C ALA A 498 -18.34 -6.43 -27.08
N ARG A 499 -17.12 -6.30 -27.62
CA ARG A 499 -16.72 -5.32 -28.64
C ARG A 499 -17.17 -3.87 -28.32
N PRO A 500 -16.85 -3.33 -27.14
CA PRO A 500 -17.08 -1.92 -26.87
C PRO A 500 -16.29 -1.05 -27.86
N ARG A 501 -16.87 0.08 -28.26
CA ARG A 501 -16.30 0.99 -29.27
C ARG A 501 -15.92 2.33 -28.66
N ALA A 502 -14.83 2.92 -29.12
CA ALA A 502 -14.43 4.26 -28.72
C ALA A 502 -15.57 5.27 -28.89
N GLY A 503 -15.80 6.09 -27.86
CA GLY A 503 -16.89 7.06 -27.78
C GLY A 503 -18.22 6.49 -27.27
N GLU A 504 -18.32 5.18 -27.03
CA GLU A 504 -19.49 4.57 -26.41
C GLU A 504 -19.54 4.87 -24.90
N ARG A 505 -20.72 5.18 -24.36
CA ARG A 505 -20.99 5.21 -22.91
C ARG A 505 -21.80 3.99 -22.52
N ILE A 506 -21.35 3.25 -21.52
CA ILE A 506 -22.06 2.08 -20.99
C ILE A 506 -22.41 2.34 -19.52
N THR A 507 -23.70 2.39 -19.21
CA THR A 507 -24.20 2.57 -17.84
C THR A 507 -24.64 1.23 -17.28
N ILE A 508 -24.08 0.86 -16.13
CA ILE A 508 -24.43 -0.34 -15.37
C ILE A 508 -25.11 0.10 -14.08
N THR A 509 -26.29 -0.44 -13.80
CA THR A 509 -27.01 -0.18 -12.54
C THR A 509 -27.38 -1.48 -11.83
N PHE A 510 -27.45 -1.43 -10.51
CA PHE A 510 -27.77 -2.55 -9.65
C PHE A 510 -28.32 -2.07 -8.28
N PRO A 511 -29.06 -2.92 -7.55
CA PRO A 511 -29.50 -2.60 -6.20
C PRO A 511 -28.33 -2.32 -5.26
N LEU A 512 -28.43 -1.24 -4.50
CA LEU A 512 -27.44 -0.89 -3.48
C LEU A 512 -27.96 -1.32 -2.10
N VAL A 513 -27.27 -2.27 -1.48
CA VAL A 513 -27.67 -2.82 -0.17
C VAL A 513 -27.20 -1.94 0.98
N ALA A 514 -27.98 -1.89 2.05
CA ALA A 514 -27.53 -1.38 3.35
C ALA A 514 -27.47 -2.56 4.33
N ALA A 515 -26.42 -2.60 5.16
CA ALA A 515 -26.22 -3.66 6.13
C ALA A 515 -25.60 -3.11 7.42
N GLU A 516 -25.79 -3.83 8.52
CA GLU A 516 -25.08 -3.59 9.78
C GLU A 516 -24.39 -4.90 10.18
N THR A 517 -23.10 -4.83 10.53
CA THR A 517 -22.30 -5.95 11.02
C THR A 517 -21.70 -5.62 12.38
N VAL A 518 -21.30 -6.66 13.12
CA VAL A 518 -20.46 -6.52 14.31
C VAL A 518 -19.07 -7.00 13.94
N GLU A 519 -18.11 -6.09 13.97
CA GLU A 519 -16.70 -6.33 13.68
C GLU A 519 -15.93 -6.37 15.00
N THR A 520 -14.95 -7.25 15.12
CA THR A 520 -14.09 -7.32 16.32
C THR A 520 -12.70 -6.83 15.98
N ALA A 521 -12.22 -5.84 16.73
CA ALA A 521 -10.85 -5.33 16.63
C ALA A 521 -10.23 -5.24 18.02
N ALA A 522 -9.04 -5.84 18.19
CA ALA A 522 -8.32 -5.88 19.47
C ALA A 522 -9.17 -6.37 20.67
N GLY A 523 -10.10 -7.30 20.44
CA GLY A 523 -11.01 -7.83 21.47
C GLY A 523 -12.19 -6.92 21.83
N ARG A 524 -12.42 -5.84 21.08
CA ARG A 524 -13.58 -4.94 21.22
C ARG A 524 -14.49 -5.04 20.02
N GLU A 525 -15.80 -5.00 20.27
CA GLU A 525 -16.83 -5.02 19.24
C GLU A 525 -17.14 -3.61 18.70
N TYR A 526 -17.33 -3.54 17.40
CA TYR A 526 -17.65 -2.34 16.64
C TYR A 526 -18.87 -2.62 15.75
N ARG A 527 -19.97 -1.91 15.97
CA ARG A 527 -21.13 -1.95 15.07
C ARG A 527 -20.82 -1.11 13.85
N THR A 528 -20.74 -1.76 12.70
CA THR A 528 -20.32 -1.14 11.44
C THR A 528 -21.50 -1.09 10.50
N ARG A 529 -21.84 0.11 10.02
CA ARG A 529 -22.92 0.33 9.06
C ARG A 529 -22.34 0.48 7.67
N TRP A 530 -22.92 -0.25 6.73
CA TRP A 530 -22.46 -0.38 5.36
C TRP A 530 -23.51 0.09 4.37
N ARG A 531 -23.03 0.66 3.27
CA ARG A 531 -23.79 0.87 2.04
C ARG A 531 -22.99 0.30 0.87
N GLY A 532 -23.39 -0.87 0.37
CA GLY A 532 -22.55 -1.71 -0.48
C GLY A 532 -21.28 -2.12 0.26
N ASP A 533 -20.12 -1.76 -0.28
CA ASP A 533 -18.80 -2.02 0.30
C ASP A 533 -18.19 -0.80 1.02
N ASP A 534 -18.94 0.30 1.15
CA ASP A 534 -18.51 1.50 1.87
C ASP A 534 -19.09 1.54 3.29
N VAL A 535 -18.22 1.84 4.27
CA VAL A 535 -18.62 2.14 5.64
C VAL A 535 -19.20 3.56 5.70
N VAL A 536 -20.36 3.69 6.33
CA VAL A 536 -21.08 4.95 6.52
C VAL A 536 -21.25 5.34 7.99
N GLY A 537 -20.72 4.52 8.90
CA GLY A 537 -20.60 4.83 10.32
C GLY A 537 -20.12 3.64 11.13
N ILE A 538 -19.38 3.92 12.21
CA ILE A 538 -18.95 2.91 13.18
C ILE A 538 -19.28 3.40 14.59
N GLU A 539 -19.81 2.49 15.42
CA GLU A 539 -20.01 2.67 16.85
C GLU A 539 -19.18 1.64 17.63
N PRO A 540 -18.46 2.03 18.69
CA PRO A 540 -18.38 3.38 19.25
C PRO A 540 -17.56 4.35 18.38
N GLU A 541 -17.88 5.63 18.47
CA GLU A 541 -17.12 6.71 17.83
C GLU A 541 -15.71 6.81 18.43
N GLY A 542 -14.73 7.24 17.62
CA GLY A 542 -13.44 7.70 18.12
C GLY A 542 -13.56 8.84 19.13
N ARG A 543 -12.49 9.09 19.90
CA ARG A 543 -12.42 10.14 20.92
C ARG A 543 -11.70 11.39 20.45
N SER A 544 -10.56 11.24 19.78
CA SER A 544 -9.66 12.32 19.39
C SER A 544 -9.99 12.80 17.99
N ARG A 545 -9.84 11.92 16.99
CA ARG A 545 -10.15 12.20 15.59
C ARG A 545 -10.89 11.01 14.96
N PRO A 546 -12.23 10.96 15.11
CA PRO A 546 -13.05 9.89 14.56
C PRO A 546 -12.91 9.76 13.04
N MET A 547 -12.68 8.53 12.56
CA MET A 547 -12.52 8.24 11.13
C MET A 547 -13.86 8.00 10.41
N TYR A 548 -14.81 7.33 11.08
CA TYR A 548 -16.09 6.93 10.50
C TYR A 548 -17.28 7.55 11.24
N ARG A 549 -17.35 8.88 11.22
CA ARG A 549 -18.56 9.59 11.69
C ARG A 549 -19.78 9.16 10.87
N HIS A 550 -20.91 9.01 11.54
CA HIS A 550 -22.15 8.71 10.85
C HIS A 550 -22.45 9.79 9.81
N ARG A 551 -22.63 9.39 8.54
CA ARG A 551 -23.01 10.29 7.45
C ARG A 551 -24.28 9.81 6.78
N THR A 552 -25.22 10.75 6.60
CA THR A 552 -26.34 10.53 5.69
C THR A 552 -25.88 10.87 4.28
N LEU A 553 -26.04 9.91 3.36
CA LEU A 553 -25.67 10.10 1.96
C LEU A 553 -26.88 10.61 1.20
N GLU A 554 -26.66 11.56 0.30
CA GLU A 554 -27.66 12.00 -0.65
C GLU A 554 -28.14 10.82 -1.54
N PRO A 555 -29.35 10.89 -2.10
CA PRO A 555 -29.87 9.83 -2.98
C PRO A 555 -29.06 9.67 -4.27
N LYS A 556 -28.44 10.76 -4.74
CA LYS A 556 -27.62 10.79 -5.96
C LYS A 556 -26.20 11.17 -5.65
N ALA A 557 -25.26 10.65 -6.44
CA ALA A 557 -23.88 11.10 -6.35
C ALA A 557 -23.80 12.60 -6.72
N PRO A 558 -23.16 13.44 -5.89
CA PRO A 558 -22.81 14.78 -6.33
C PRO A 558 -21.87 14.71 -7.54
N GLU A 559 -21.88 15.74 -8.38
CA GLU A 559 -20.97 15.85 -9.53
C GLU A 559 -19.90 16.91 -9.27
N ARG A 560 -18.74 16.77 -9.92
CA ARG A 560 -17.68 17.77 -9.92
C ARG A 560 -16.98 17.85 -11.26
N ASP A 561 -16.54 19.06 -11.61
CA ASP A 561 -15.69 19.30 -12.76
C ASP A 561 -14.27 18.82 -12.46
N ARG A 562 -13.88 17.66 -13.01
CA ARG A 562 -12.52 17.13 -12.91
C ARG A 562 -12.24 16.19 -14.08
N ALA A 563 -11.08 16.35 -14.70
CA ALA A 563 -10.57 15.37 -15.65
C ALA A 563 -9.84 14.25 -14.90
N LEU A 564 -10.07 13.00 -15.30
CA LEU A 564 -9.31 11.86 -14.81
C LEU A 564 -7.93 11.85 -15.46
N HIS A 565 -6.88 11.58 -14.68
CA HIS A 565 -5.55 11.43 -15.23
C HIS A 565 -5.46 10.09 -16.01
N VAL A 566 -4.81 10.12 -17.17
CA VAL A 566 -4.49 8.92 -17.94
C VAL A 566 -2.99 8.93 -18.18
N PRO A 567 -2.21 8.01 -17.58
CA PRO A 567 -0.77 8.00 -17.76
C PRO A 567 -0.43 7.66 -19.22
N ALA A 568 0.67 8.21 -19.73
CA ALA A 568 1.15 7.90 -21.09
C ALA A 568 1.55 6.42 -21.24
N SER A 569 2.07 5.83 -20.17
CA SER A 569 2.44 4.42 -20.07
C SER A 569 1.82 3.81 -18.83
N GLU A 570 1.19 2.65 -18.94
CA GLU A 570 0.68 1.91 -17.78
C GLU A 570 1.83 1.13 -17.11
N TRP A 571 2.07 1.37 -15.83
CA TRP A 571 2.97 0.51 -15.05
C TRP A 571 2.23 -0.74 -14.61
N ALA A 572 2.69 -1.92 -14.98
CA ALA A 572 2.18 -3.16 -14.41
C ALA A 572 2.91 -3.49 -13.11
N TRP A 573 2.17 -3.80 -12.04
CA TRP A 573 2.70 -4.40 -10.82
C TRP A 573 2.20 -5.83 -10.63
#